data_AF-A0A175VZG4-F1
#
_entry.id   AF-A0A175VZG4-F1
#
_cell.length_a   1.000
_cell.length_b   1.000
_cell.length_c   1.000
_cell.angle_alpha   90.00
_cell.angle_beta   90.00
_cell.angle_gamma   90.00
#
_symmetry.space_group_name_H-M   'P 1'
#
loop_
_entity.id
_entity.type
_entity.pdbx_description
1 polymer ?
#
loop_
_entity_poly.entity_id
_entity_poly.type
_entity_poly.pdbx_seq_one_letter_code
_entity_poly.pdbx_strand_id
1 'polypeptide(L)'
;MATQYEGKQLFDPAMRCDAPRGSSPPVNVANLALPKVEHNIKPAPPASRRRRQIDMSTFTAHLHTISPESPTSPDQPPAHNNPHAVPSPTDTAALFRLIQDQMGTLATSAPTESNRAFLQSLVEALELDVAHPPRQIEGVSQEYLDGLDRVPKKTLAPDDTCPICAERYLDDEYPLVVELPCHGSHRFDLECVGPWLRGKGTCPLCRKELGKNKEVVPAAGEDGEEEDDMDGLYA
;
A
#
# COMPACT_ATOMS: atom_id res chain seq x y z
N MET A 1 -18.16 24.89 -46.42
CA MET A 1 -19.15 25.86 -45.93
C MET A 1 -19.62 25.34 -44.57
N ALA A 2 -19.04 25.84 -43.49
CA ALA A 2 -19.30 25.38 -42.13
C ALA A 2 -20.33 26.32 -41.48
N THR A 3 -21.49 25.78 -41.11
CA THR A 3 -22.52 26.47 -40.32
C THR A 3 -22.33 26.12 -38.85
N GLN A 4 -22.13 27.16 -38.04
CA GLN A 4 -22.11 27.13 -36.58
C GLN A 4 -23.50 26.81 -36.02
N TYR A 5 -23.56 26.04 -34.94
CA TYR A 5 -24.73 25.93 -34.07
C TYR A 5 -24.26 26.06 -32.62
N GLU A 6 -24.45 27.25 -32.05
CA GLU A 6 -24.31 27.52 -30.61
C GLU A 6 -25.63 27.18 -29.91
N GLY A 7 -25.65 26.09 -29.15
CA GLY A 7 -26.75 25.73 -28.26
C GLY A 7 -26.45 26.18 -26.83
N LYS A 8 -26.99 27.33 -26.43
CA LYS A 8 -27.08 27.74 -25.02
C LYS A 8 -28.19 26.94 -24.34
N GLN A 9 -27.84 26.05 -23.41
CA GLN A 9 -28.78 25.55 -22.41
C GLN A 9 -28.50 26.26 -21.09
N LEU A 10 -29.41 27.17 -20.73
CA LEU A 10 -29.57 27.65 -19.36
C LEU A 10 -30.05 26.47 -18.51
N PHE A 11 -29.27 26.11 -17.49
CA PHE A 11 -29.74 25.28 -16.39
C PHE A 11 -30.10 26.20 -15.21
N ASP A 12 -31.37 26.13 -14.83
CA ASP A 12 -31.99 26.84 -13.72
C ASP A 12 -31.53 26.22 -12.37
N PRO A 13 -30.98 27.00 -11.41
CA PRO A 13 -30.44 26.46 -10.16
C PRO A 13 -31.47 26.39 -9.01
N ALA A 14 -32.75 26.12 -9.29
CA ALA A 14 -33.80 26.17 -8.27
C ALA A 14 -34.81 25.00 -8.34
N MET A 15 -34.33 23.77 -8.18
CA MET A 15 -35.20 22.65 -7.81
C MET A 15 -34.76 22.11 -6.45
N ARG A 16 -35.39 22.67 -5.41
CA ARG A 16 -35.32 22.14 -4.05
C ARG A 16 -36.15 20.87 -4.00
N CYS A 17 -35.48 19.74 -3.78
CA CYS A 17 -36.13 18.50 -3.40
C CYS A 17 -36.54 18.64 -1.93
N ASP A 18 -37.81 18.88 -1.66
CA ASP A 18 -38.39 18.73 -0.32
C ASP A 18 -38.34 17.24 0.06
N ALA A 19 -37.33 16.87 0.84
CA ALA A 19 -37.29 15.56 1.48
C ALA A 19 -38.36 15.52 2.59
N PRO A 20 -39.21 14.48 2.64
CA PRO A 20 -40.13 14.31 3.75
C PRO A 20 -39.32 14.13 5.04
N ARG A 21 -39.51 15.06 5.98
CA ARG A 21 -39.08 14.90 7.37
C ARG A 21 -39.86 13.75 8.00
N GLY A 22 -39.38 12.53 7.78
CA GLY A 22 -39.75 11.38 8.58
C GLY A 22 -39.22 11.59 9.98
N SER A 23 -40.13 11.79 10.94
CA SER A 23 -39.80 11.80 12.35
C SER A 23 -39.38 10.39 12.77
N SER A 24 -38.09 10.09 12.71
CA SER A 24 -37.57 8.91 13.40
C SER A 24 -37.73 9.12 14.90
N PRO A 25 -38.41 8.20 15.62
CA PRO A 25 -38.43 8.25 17.07
C PRO A 25 -36.98 8.17 17.59
N PRO A 26 -36.67 8.81 18.73
CA PRO A 26 -35.37 8.62 19.36
C PRO A 26 -35.20 7.13 19.65
N VAL A 27 -34.22 6.50 19.00
CA VAL A 27 -33.79 5.16 19.39
C VAL A 27 -33.21 5.30 20.78
N ASN A 28 -33.96 4.84 21.77
CA ASN A 28 -33.49 4.77 23.14
C ASN A 28 -32.48 3.64 23.23
N VAL A 29 -31.20 3.95 23.00
CA VAL A 29 -30.10 2.98 23.11
C VAL A 29 -29.81 2.64 24.59
N ALA A 30 -30.50 3.26 25.55
CA ALA A 30 -30.43 2.91 26.97
C ALA A 30 -31.31 1.69 27.29
N ASN A 31 -30.86 0.49 26.90
CA ASN A 31 -31.14 -0.82 27.52
C ASN A 31 -30.93 -2.01 26.56
N LEU A 32 -30.06 -1.86 25.55
CA LEU A 32 -29.40 -3.04 25.01
C LEU A 32 -28.34 -3.47 26.02
N ALA A 33 -28.80 -4.17 27.05
CA ALA A 33 -27.95 -5.06 27.83
C ALA A 33 -27.42 -6.12 26.85
N LEU A 34 -26.33 -5.78 26.15
CA LEU A 34 -25.42 -6.77 25.62
C LEU A 34 -25.17 -7.74 26.78
N PRO A 35 -25.40 -9.05 26.63
CA PRO A 35 -24.89 -9.98 27.61
C PRO A 35 -23.40 -9.66 27.71
N LYS A 36 -23.00 -9.11 28.86
CA LYS A 36 -21.61 -8.93 29.20
C LYS A 36 -21.07 -10.35 29.31
N VAL A 37 -20.67 -10.92 28.18
CA VAL A 37 -19.66 -11.95 28.19
C VAL A 37 -18.39 -11.19 28.50
N GLU A 38 -18.19 -10.96 29.79
CA GLU A 38 -16.96 -10.45 30.38
C GLU A 38 -15.90 -11.52 30.12
N HIS A 39 -15.39 -11.53 28.89
CA HIS A 39 -14.11 -12.16 28.66
C HIS A 39 -13.16 -11.38 29.55
N ASN A 40 -12.55 -12.07 30.52
CA ASN A 40 -11.58 -11.56 31.49
C ASN A 40 -10.29 -11.10 30.77
N ILE A 41 -10.44 -10.22 29.79
CA ILE A 41 -9.42 -9.57 29.01
C ILE A 41 -9.07 -8.33 29.80
N LYS A 42 -8.00 -8.42 30.58
CA LYS A 42 -7.40 -7.23 31.19
C LYS A 42 -7.03 -6.28 30.04
N PRO A 43 -7.48 -5.01 30.04
CA PRO A 43 -7.08 -4.08 29.00
C PRO A 43 -5.55 -3.98 29.03
N ALA A 44 -4.91 -4.36 27.93
CA ALA A 44 -3.49 -4.11 27.77
C ALA A 44 -3.26 -2.59 27.83
N PRO A 45 -2.14 -2.12 28.42
CA PRO A 45 -1.78 -0.71 28.31
C PRO A 45 -1.73 -0.33 26.82
N PRO A 46 -2.14 0.89 26.45
CA PRO A 46 -2.04 1.33 25.05
C PRO A 46 -0.57 1.20 24.64
N ALA A 47 -0.31 0.44 23.58
CA ALA A 47 1.02 0.38 22.99
C ALA A 47 1.49 1.82 22.70
N SER A 48 2.74 2.13 23.01
CA SER A 48 3.31 3.46 22.76
C SER A 48 3.38 3.68 21.24
N ARG A 49 2.30 4.24 20.67
CA ARG A 49 2.34 4.69 19.27
C ARG A 49 3.32 5.84 19.16
N ARG A 50 4.16 5.80 18.13
CA ARG A 50 5.05 6.92 17.83
C ARG A 50 4.20 8.13 17.41
N ARG A 51 4.70 9.34 17.65
CA ARG A 51 3.94 10.58 17.49
C ARG A 51 3.48 10.80 16.05
N ARG A 52 4.24 10.29 15.07
CA ARG A 52 3.99 10.45 13.62
C ARG A 52 3.59 9.14 12.91
N GLN A 53 3.18 8.11 13.65
CA GLN A 53 2.68 6.87 13.06
C GLN A 53 1.23 7.02 12.58
N ILE A 54 1.00 6.86 11.29
CA ILE A 54 -0.33 6.99 10.66
C ILE A 54 -0.87 5.58 10.33
N ASP A 55 -2.12 5.31 10.72
CA ASP A 55 -2.77 4.02 10.46
C ASP A 55 -3.13 3.87 8.97
N MET A 56 -2.54 2.88 8.30
CA MET A 56 -2.73 2.57 6.89
C MET A 56 -3.65 1.36 6.65
N SER A 57 -4.45 0.96 7.64
CA SER A 57 -5.41 -0.14 7.52
C SER A 57 -6.41 0.06 6.38
N THR A 58 -6.94 1.28 6.19
CA THR A 58 -7.81 1.65 5.05
C THR A 58 -7.13 1.45 3.70
N PHE A 59 -5.83 1.80 3.59
CA PHE A 59 -5.05 1.55 2.38
C PHE A 59 -4.96 0.05 2.09
N THR A 60 -4.60 -0.76 3.09
CA THR A 60 -4.47 -2.22 2.92
C THR A 60 -5.79 -2.88 2.53
N ALA A 61 -6.90 -2.45 3.13
CA ALA A 61 -8.24 -2.97 2.82
C ALA A 61 -8.68 -2.60 1.41
N HIS A 62 -8.40 -1.36 0.98
CA HIS A 62 -8.71 -0.90 -0.37
C HIS A 62 -7.86 -1.65 -1.41
N LEU A 63 -6.57 -1.81 -1.16
CA LEU A 63 -5.67 -2.57 -2.03
C LEU A 63 -6.14 -4.01 -2.24
N HIS A 64 -6.50 -4.70 -1.16
CA HIS A 64 -7.02 -6.07 -1.23
C HIS A 64 -8.34 -6.18 -2.02
N THR A 65 -9.13 -5.10 -2.06
CA THR A 65 -10.38 -5.07 -2.83
C THR A 65 -10.13 -4.93 -4.33
N ILE A 66 -9.11 -4.18 -4.73
CA ILE A 66 -8.90 -3.78 -6.13
C ILE A 66 -7.83 -4.62 -6.84
N SER A 67 -6.94 -5.26 -6.07
CA SER A 67 -5.84 -6.09 -6.55
C SER A 67 -5.60 -7.20 -5.54
N PRO A 68 -6.47 -8.22 -5.49
CA PRO A 68 -6.28 -9.33 -4.59
C PRO A 68 -5.06 -10.14 -4.99
N GLU A 69 -4.30 -10.55 -3.98
CA GLU A 69 -3.16 -11.43 -4.17
C GLU A 69 -3.65 -12.83 -4.59
N SER A 70 -2.83 -13.54 -5.36
CA SER A 70 -3.14 -14.90 -5.79
C SER A 70 -3.45 -15.79 -4.57
N PRO A 71 -4.45 -16.67 -4.65
CA PRO A 71 -4.78 -17.55 -3.53
C PRO A 71 -3.55 -18.37 -3.14
N THR A 72 -3.12 -18.22 -1.89
CA THR A 72 -1.94 -18.93 -1.34
C THR A 72 -2.27 -20.37 -0.96
N SER A 73 -3.55 -20.76 -1.06
CA SER A 73 -4.04 -22.10 -0.77
C SER A 73 -5.23 -22.44 -1.67
N PRO A 74 -5.40 -23.72 -2.05
CA PRO A 74 -6.48 -24.17 -2.93
C PRO A 74 -7.90 -23.93 -2.36
N ASP A 75 -8.03 -23.77 -1.04
CA ASP A 75 -9.31 -23.51 -0.37
C ASP A 75 -9.70 -22.01 -0.33
N GLN A 76 -8.85 -21.09 -0.78
CA GLN A 76 -9.20 -19.67 -0.85
C GLN A 76 -10.13 -19.41 -2.05
N PRO A 77 -11.32 -18.82 -1.84
CA PRO A 77 -12.20 -18.47 -2.94
C PRO A 77 -11.49 -17.49 -3.88
N PRO A 78 -11.73 -17.59 -5.20
CA PRO A 78 -11.14 -16.67 -6.16
C PRO A 78 -11.59 -15.26 -5.80
N ALA A 79 -10.63 -14.37 -5.60
CA ALA A 79 -10.91 -13.04 -5.08
C ALA A 79 -11.72 -12.16 -6.06
N HIS A 80 -11.74 -12.53 -7.33
CA HIS A 80 -12.65 -11.98 -8.33
C HIS A 80 -13.33 -13.11 -9.11
N ASN A 81 -14.63 -12.92 -9.39
CA ASN A 81 -15.40 -13.84 -10.24
C ASN A 81 -14.93 -13.83 -11.71
N ASN A 82 -14.19 -12.78 -12.13
CA ASN A 82 -13.64 -12.64 -13.47
C ASN A 82 -12.10 -12.55 -13.38
N PRO A 83 -11.34 -13.49 -13.98
CA PRO A 83 -9.88 -13.50 -13.92
C PRO A 83 -9.22 -12.31 -14.64
N HIS A 84 -9.95 -11.59 -15.48
CA HIS A 84 -9.46 -10.42 -16.22
C HIS A 84 -10.02 -9.09 -15.69
N ALA A 85 -10.63 -9.10 -14.50
CA ALA A 85 -11.07 -7.86 -13.87
C ALA A 85 -9.86 -6.97 -13.58
N VAL A 86 -9.88 -5.75 -14.15
CA VAL A 86 -8.93 -4.69 -13.83
C VAL A 86 -9.63 -3.66 -12.94
N PRO A 87 -8.92 -3.04 -11.99
CA PRO A 87 -9.52 -2.03 -11.12
C PRO A 87 -10.00 -0.83 -11.95
N SER A 88 -11.08 -0.19 -11.52
CA SER A 88 -11.52 1.02 -12.21
C SER A 88 -10.50 2.15 -12.00
N PRO A 89 -10.38 3.11 -12.93
CA PRO A 89 -9.53 4.28 -12.72
C PRO A 89 -9.87 5.09 -11.46
N THR A 90 -11.12 5.01 -10.99
CA THR A 90 -11.54 5.67 -9.75
C THR A 90 -10.99 4.93 -8.53
N ASP A 91 -10.97 3.60 -8.57
CA ASP A 91 -10.44 2.75 -7.51
C ASP A 91 -8.93 2.92 -7.36
N THR A 92 -8.20 2.93 -8.48
CA THR A 92 -6.75 3.16 -8.46
C THR A 92 -6.42 4.59 -8.00
N ALA A 93 -7.14 5.62 -8.47
CA ALA A 93 -6.96 6.98 -7.97
C ALA A 93 -7.24 7.10 -6.46
N ALA A 94 -8.26 6.39 -5.94
CA ALA A 94 -8.55 6.37 -4.51
C ALA A 94 -7.40 5.73 -3.70
N LEU A 95 -6.75 4.69 -4.23
CA LEU A 95 -5.57 4.08 -3.61
C LEU A 95 -4.44 5.11 -3.45
N PHE A 96 -4.10 5.83 -4.53
CA PHE A 96 -3.02 6.82 -4.50
C PHE A 96 -3.33 8.02 -3.60
N ARG A 97 -4.61 8.42 -3.50
CA ARG A 97 -5.04 9.46 -2.55
C ARG A 97 -4.77 9.08 -1.09
N LEU A 98 -4.97 7.81 -0.71
CA LEU A 98 -4.67 7.37 0.66
C LEU A 98 -3.17 7.51 1.00
N ILE A 99 -2.28 7.17 0.06
CA ILE A 99 -0.83 7.38 0.24
C ILE A 99 -0.53 8.89 0.26
N GLN A 100 -1.17 9.67 -0.61
CA GLN A 100 -0.98 11.11 -0.70
C GLN A 100 -1.35 11.80 0.63
N ASP A 101 -2.49 11.43 1.22
CA ASP A 101 -2.96 11.94 2.51
C ASP A 101 -1.99 11.61 3.64
N GLN A 102 -1.39 10.41 3.63
CA GLN A 102 -0.35 10.02 4.58
C GLN A 102 0.86 10.97 4.48
N MET A 103 1.42 11.13 3.28
CA MET A 103 2.63 11.94 3.05
C MET A 103 2.35 13.43 3.31
N GLY A 104 1.18 13.92 2.92
CA GLY A 104 0.71 15.28 3.19
C GLY A 104 0.57 15.54 4.68
N THR A 105 -0.07 14.63 5.43
CA THR A 105 -0.20 14.72 6.88
C THR A 105 1.16 14.75 7.57
N LEU A 106 2.09 13.87 7.16
CA LEU A 106 3.47 13.92 7.66
C LEU A 106 4.14 15.26 7.34
N ALA A 107 3.96 15.81 6.14
CA ALA A 107 4.58 17.07 5.74
C ALA A 107 4.15 18.25 6.63
N THR A 108 2.90 18.26 7.13
CA THR A 108 2.40 19.32 8.05
C THR A 108 3.16 19.38 9.38
N SER A 109 3.69 18.24 9.84
CA SER A 109 4.40 18.08 11.12
C SER A 109 5.89 17.79 10.97
N ALA A 110 6.45 18.00 9.76
CA ALA A 110 7.85 17.71 9.47
C ALA A 110 8.81 18.52 10.38
N PRO A 111 9.80 17.87 11.01
CA PRO A 111 10.72 18.53 11.93
C PRO A 111 11.77 19.42 11.24
N THR A 112 12.03 19.19 9.95
CA THR A 112 13.02 19.93 9.15
C THR A 112 12.43 20.32 7.79
N GLU A 113 12.98 21.37 7.18
CA GLU A 113 12.59 21.80 5.84
C GLU A 113 12.95 20.74 4.78
N SER A 114 14.08 20.05 4.94
CA SER A 114 14.48 18.96 4.03
C SER A 114 13.51 17.79 4.07
N ASN A 115 13.02 17.37 5.25
CA ASN A 115 12.02 16.32 5.37
C ASN A 115 10.67 16.77 4.76
N ARG A 116 10.27 18.03 4.98
CA ARG A 116 9.07 18.61 4.37
C ARG A 116 9.14 18.58 2.84
N ALA A 117 10.24 19.08 2.27
CA ALA A 117 10.44 19.12 0.83
C ALA A 117 10.48 17.71 0.22
N PHE A 118 11.11 16.74 0.91
CA PHE A 118 11.09 15.34 0.50
C PHE A 118 9.65 14.78 0.45
N LEU A 119 8.86 14.96 1.52
CA LEU A 119 7.47 14.51 1.57
C LEU A 119 6.60 15.20 0.50
N GLN A 120 6.79 16.49 0.25
CA GLN A 120 6.10 17.21 -0.82
C GLN A 120 6.42 16.66 -2.20
N SER A 121 7.68 16.26 -2.45
CA SER A 121 8.05 15.59 -3.71
C SER A 121 7.40 14.21 -3.87
N LEU A 122 7.06 13.53 -2.77
CA LEU A 122 6.27 12.29 -2.83
C LEU A 122 4.80 12.59 -3.13
N VAL A 123 4.24 13.65 -2.53
CA VAL A 123 2.88 14.13 -2.78
C VAL A 123 2.69 14.51 -4.24
N GLU A 124 3.56 15.33 -4.83
CA GLU A 124 3.49 15.69 -6.27
C GLU A 124 3.55 14.47 -7.18
N ALA A 125 4.41 13.49 -6.84
CA ALA A 125 4.50 12.25 -7.61
C ALA A 125 3.21 11.40 -7.54
N LEU A 126 2.44 11.50 -6.45
CA LEU A 126 1.15 10.83 -6.30
C LEU A 126 0.02 11.64 -6.95
N GLU A 127 0.08 12.96 -6.95
CA GLU A 127 -0.87 13.83 -7.66
C GLU A 127 -0.95 13.50 -9.15
N LEU A 128 0.21 13.23 -9.77
CA LEU A 128 0.27 12.78 -11.16
C LEU A 128 -0.50 11.47 -11.37
N ASP A 129 -0.34 10.48 -10.49
CA ASP A 129 -1.06 9.21 -10.59
C ASP A 129 -2.55 9.38 -10.30
N VAL A 130 -2.92 10.27 -9.37
CA VAL A 130 -4.33 10.55 -9.08
C VAL A 130 -5.02 11.21 -10.28
N ALA A 131 -4.32 12.06 -11.03
CA ALA A 131 -4.81 12.68 -12.26
C ALA A 131 -4.81 11.72 -13.46
N HIS A 132 -3.84 10.81 -13.52
CA HIS A 132 -3.66 9.84 -14.59
C HIS A 132 -3.50 8.41 -14.03
N PRO A 133 -4.57 7.84 -13.44
CA PRO A 133 -4.51 6.55 -12.78
C PRO A 133 -4.04 5.44 -13.73
N PRO A 134 -3.00 4.66 -13.35
CA PRO A 134 -2.57 3.51 -14.14
C PRO A 134 -3.67 2.45 -14.19
N ARG A 135 -3.64 1.64 -15.25
CA ARG A 135 -4.61 0.54 -15.47
C ARG A 135 -4.46 -0.60 -14.47
N GLN A 136 -3.26 -0.77 -13.92
CA GLN A 136 -2.90 -1.80 -12.96
C GLN A 136 -1.99 -1.18 -11.90
N ILE A 137 -1.98 -1.76 -10.70
CA ILE A 137 -1.10 -1.31 -9.63
C ILE A 137 0.29 -1.89 -9.88
N GLU A 138 1.29 -1.01 -10.07
CA GLU A 138 2.68 -1.40 -10.41
C GLU A 138 3.53 -1.73 -9.18
N GLY A 139 2.92 -1.70 -7.99
CA GLY A 139 3.59 -1.97 -6.73
C GLY A 139 4.04 -3.40 -6.54
N VAL A 140 4.82 -3.60 -5.49
CA VAL A 140 5.31 -4.93 -5.08
C VAL A 140 4.27 -5.68 -4.25
N SER A 141 4.32 -7.01 -4.28
CA SER A 141 3.42 -7.85 -3.48
C SER A 141 3.75 -7.81 -1.98
N GLN A 142 2.85 -8.30 -1.13
CA GLN A 142 3.12 -8.43 0.30
C GLN A 142 4.29 -9.37 0.58
N GLU A 143 4.42 -10.47 -0.17
CA GLU A 143 5.54 -11.42 -0.03
C GLU A 143 6.89 -10.75 -0.31
N TYR A 144 6.94 -9.84 -1.28
CA TYR A 144 8.16 -9.07 -1.55
C TYR A 144 8.54 -8.18 -0.36
N LEU A 145 7.56 -7.50 0.27
CA LEU A 145 7.82 -6.68 1.46
C LEU A 145 8.27 -7.50 2.66
N ASP A 146 7.67 -8.67 2.84
CA ASP A 146 8.00 -9.60 3.91
C ASP A 146 9.42 -10.16 3.74
N GLY A 147 9.85 -10.33 2.48
CA GLY A 147 11.20 -10.77 2.11
C GLY A 147 12.29 -9.70 2.12
N LEU A 148 11.98 -8.41 2.37
CA LEU A 148 13.00 -7.36 2.44
C LEU A 148 13.96 -7.58 3.62
N ASP A 149 15.25 -7.33 3.39
CA ASP A 149 16.29 -7.46 4.40
C ASP A 149 16.00 -6.58 5.63
N ARG A 150 15.98 -7.21 6.79
CA ARG A 150 15.76 -6.54 8.09
C ARG A 150 17.08 -6.03 8.63
N VAL A 151 17.10 -4.79 9.10
CA VAL A 151 18.29 -4.21 9.74
C VAL A 151 18.28 -4.57 11.24
N PRO A 152 19.30 -5.28 11.76
CA PRO A 152 19.34 -5.63 13.17
C PRO A 152 19.39 -4.38 14.06
N LYS A 153 18.61 -4.35 15.16
CA LYS A 153 18.59 -3.22 16.11
C LYS A 153 19.99 -2.81 16.61
N LYS A 154 20.91 -3.78 16.73
CA LYS A 154 22.29 -3.58 17.21
C LYS A 154 23.19 -2.81 16.22
N THR A 155 22.83 -2.76 14.94
CA THR A 155 23.61 -2.07 13.90
C THR A 155 23.09 -0.66 13.61
N LEU A 156 21.97 -0.26 14.21
CA LEU A 156 21.39 1.07 14.04
C LEU A 156 22.12 2.07 14.93
N ALA A 157 22.50 3.21 14.35
CA ALA A 157 23.09 4.29 15.11
C ALA A 157 22.01 5.04 15.91
N PRO A 158 22.37 5.69 17.04
CA PRO A 158 21.41 6.49 17.80
C PRO A 158 20.75 7.61 17.01
N ASP A 159 21.38 8.14 15.98
CA ASP A 159 20.89 9.22 15.13
C ASP A 159 20.22 8.73 13.84
N ASP A 160 20.16 7.41 13.59
CA ASP A 160 19.47 6.87 12.43
C ASP A 160 17.95 7.10 12.55
N THR A 161 17.38 7.76 11.54
CA THR A 161 15.96 8.08 11.44
C THR A 161 15.34 7.57 10.15
N CYS A 162 14.04 7.27 10.15
CA CYS A 162 13.32 7.00 8.92
C CYS A 162 13.14 8.28 8.07
N PRO A 163 13.50 8.28 6.78
CA PRO A 163 13.31 9.46 5.92
C PRO A 163 11.85 9.91 5.76
N ILE A 164 10.88 9.03 5.98
CA ILE A 164 9.44 9.33 5.83
C ILE A 164 8.88 9.95 7.13
N CYS A 165 8.89 9.22 8.24
CA CYS A 165 8.36 9.72 9.51
C CYS A 165 9.35 10.54 10.34
N ALA A 166 10.62 10.65 9.95
CA ALA A 166 11.70 11.36 10.62
C ALA A 166 11.87 11.06 12.13
N GLU A 167 11.35 9.93 12.59
CA GLU A 167 11.55 9.42 13.95
C GLU A 167 12.78 8.52 13.98
N ARG A 168 13.45 8.49 15.13
CA ARG A 168 14.65 7.65 15.32
C ARG A 168 14.21 6.21 15.48
N TYR A 169 14.90 5.28 14.84
CA TYR A 169 14.52 3.87 14.94
C TYR A 169 14.62 3.35 16.37
N LEU A 170 15.62 3.80 17.12
CA LEU A 170 15.86 3.35 18.49
C LEU A 170 14.88 3.94 19.53
N ASP A 171 14.03 4.89 19.13
CA ASP A 171 12.94 5.37 20.01
C ASP A 171 11.79 4.35 20.10
N ASP A 172 11.74 3.36 19.19
CA ASP A 172 10.84 2.20 19.27
C ASP A 172 11.49 1.06 20.07
N GLU A 173 10.69 0.36 20.88
CA GLU A 173 11.11 -0.84 21.58
C GLU A 173 11.39 -1.97 20.57
N TYR A 174 10.58 -2.09 19.52
CA TYR A 174 10.64 -3.15 18.50
C TYR A 174 10.70 -2.58 17.07
N PRO A 175 11.78 -1.86 16.71
CA PRO A 175 11.87 -1.22 15.41
C PRO A 175 11.92 -2.24 14.28
N LEU A 176 11.01 -2.10 13.32
CA LEU A 176 10.95 -2.92 12.12
C LEU A 176 11.51 -2.15 10.93
N VAL A 177 12.84 -2.11 10.83
CA VAL A 177 13.58 -1.38 9.80
C VAL A 177 13.95 -2.31 8.65
N VAL A 178 13.69 -1.86 7.43
CA VAL A 178 14.07 -2.56 6.20
C VAL A 178 15.08 -1.79 5.39
N GLU A 179 16.00 -2.51 4.75
CA GLU A 179 16.93 -1.96 3.77
C GLU A 179 16.44 -2.30 2.36
N LEU A 180 16.29 -1.29 1.50
CA LEU A 180 15.83 -1.51 0.12
C LEU A 180 17.01 -1.92 -0.78
N PRO A 181 16.85 -2.90 -1.70
CA PRO A 181 17.95 -3.45 -2.49
C PRO A 181 18.56 -2.47 -3.51
N CYS A 182 17.91 -1.32 -3.72
CA CYS A 182 18.38 -0.28 -4.62
C CYS A 182 19.68 0.41 -4.16
N HIS A 183 19.91 0.51 -2.84
CA HIS A 183 21.10 1.10 -2.21
C HIS A 183 21.09 0.79 -0.69
N GLY A 184 22.23 0.37 -0.11
CA GLY A 184 22.28 -0.05 1.30
C GLY A 184 22.03 1.06 2.34
N SER A 185 22.05 2.33 1.93
CA SER A 185 21.65 3.45 2.81
C SER A 185 20.14 3.74 2.80
N HIS A 186 19.37 3.10 1.92
CA HIS A 186 17.92 3.34 1.80
C HIS A 186 17.16 2.48 2.80
N ARG A 187 17.13 2.98 4.03
CA ARG A 187 16.49 2.33 5.18
C ARG A 187 15.22 3.07 5.57
N PHE A 188 14.18 2.32 5.93
CA PHE A 188 12.90 2.87 6.36
C PHE A 188 12.23 1.97 7.40
N ASP A 189 11.32 2.51 8.21
CA ASP A 189 10.35 1.69 8.91
C ASP A 189 9.45 0.98 7.88
N LEU A 190 9.25 -0.33 8.04
CA LEU A 190 8.44 -1.13 7.10
C LEU A 190 7.03 -0.55 6.94
N GLU A 191 6.42 -0.09 8.03
CA GLU A 191 5.09 0.52 8.03
C GLU A 191 5.02 1.85 7.26
N CYS A 192 6.12 2.61 7.22
CA CYS A 192 6.15 3.90 6.53
C CYS A 192 6.35 3.73 5.03
N VAL A 193 7.21 2.78 4.64
CA VAL A 193 7.57 2.57 3.23
C VAL A 193 6.64 1.57 2.54
N GLY A 194 6.01 0.66 3.28
CA GLY A 194 5.12 -0.39 2.77
C GLY A 194 4.02 0.13 1.84
N PRO A 195 3.18 1.11 2.26
CA PRO A 195 2.13 1.65 1.40
C PRO A 195 2.66 2.22 0.08
N TRP A 196 3.76 2.96 0.14
CA TRP A 196 4.42 3.49 -1.06
C TRP A 196 4.86 2.36 -2.00
N LEU A 197 5.53 1.34 -1.47
CA LEU A 197 6.02 0.23 -2.29
C LEU A 197 4.89 -0.61 -2.90
N ARG A 198 3.81 -0.87 -2.15
CA ARG A 198 2.64 -1.60 -2.67
C ARG A 198 1.82 -0.80 -3.69
N GLY A 199 1.92 0.53 -3.70
CA GLY A 199 1.29 1.37 -4.71
C GLY A 199 2.18 1.62 -5.93
N LYS A 200 3.41 2.10 -5.70
CA LYS A 200 4.32 2.64 -6.73
C LYS A 200 5.43 1.68 -7.17
N GLY A 201 5.81 0.71 -6.35
CA GLY A 201 6.87 -0.25 -6.68
C GLY A 201 8.26 0.37 -6.84
N THR A 202 8.50 1.60 -6.37
CA THR A 202 9.77 2.32 -6.52
C THR A 202 10.31 2.78 -5.19
N CYS A 203 11.63 2.93 -5.08
CA CYS A 203 12.22 3.54 -3.90
C CYS A 203 11.80 5.03 -3.76
N PRO A 204 11.31 5.48 -2.59
CA PRO A 204 10.97 6.90 -2.36
C PRO A 204 12.13 7.88 -2.60
N LEU A 205 13.37 7.45 -2.37
CA LEU A 205 14.57 8.31 -2.44
C LEU A 205 15.17 8.39 -3.85
N CYS A 206 15.46 7.25 -4.50
CA CYS A 206 16.10 7.23 -5.81
C CYS A 206 15.18 6.86 -6.98
N ARG A 207 13.90 6.57 -6.70
CA ARG A 207 12.88 6.20 -7.71
C ARG A 207 13.20 4.94 -8.55
N LYS A 208 14.25 4.18 -8.21
CA LYS A 208 14.53 2.88 -8.84
C LYS A 208 13.38 1.91 -8.57
N GLU A 209 12.95 1.20 -9.61
CA GLU A 209 11.95 0.15 -9.54
C GLU A 209 12.45 -1.03 -8.71
N LEU A 210 11.54 -1.59 -7.92
CA LEU A 210 11.73 -2.72 -7.02
C LEU A 210 10.76 -3.83 -7.45
N GLY A 211 11.14 -5.09 -7.27
CA GLY A 211 10.29 -6.24 -7.60
C GLY A 211 10.29 -6.71 -9.07
N LYS A 212 10.88 -5.98 -10.03
CA LYS A 212 10.92 -6.38 -11.45
C LYS A 212 12.23 -7.05 -11.93
N ASN A 213 13.14 -7.45 -11.04
CA ASN A 213 14.45 -8.01 -11.43
C ASN A 213 14.87 -9.24 -10.61
N LYS A 214 14.54 -10.43 -11.11
CA LYS A 214 15.51 -11.43 -11.62
C LYS A 214 14.69 -12.52 -12.32
N GLU A 215 14.45 -12.34 -13.61
CA GLU A 215 14.17 -13.48 -14.48
C GLU A 215 15.34 -14.45 -14.28
N VAL A 216 15.06 -15.58 -13.62
CA VAL A 216 16.04 -16.65 -13.47
C VAL A 216 16.26 -17.15 -14.88
N VAL A 217 17.32 -16.65 -15.54
CA VAL A 217 17.91 -17.36 -16.67
C VAL A 217 18.13 -18.78 -16.15
N PRO A 218 17.45 -19.80 -16.70
CA PRO A 218 17.73 -21.16 -16.28
C PRO A 218 19.22 -21.36 -16.56
N ALA A 219 19.98 -21.61 -15.50
CA ALA A 219 21.37 -22.03 -15.65
C ALA A 219 21.32 -23.22 -16.60
N ALA A 220 21.93 -23.03 -17.77
CA ALA A 220 22.15 -24.10 -18.72
C ALA A 220 22.79 -25.25 -17.93
N GLY A 221 22.09 -26.38 -17.86
CA GLY A 221 22.65 -27.62 -17.36
C GLY A 221 23.78 -28.04 -18.29
N GLU A 222 24.98 -27.60 -17.97
CA GLU A 222 26.24 -28.18 -18.42
C GLU A 222 26.55 -29.37 -17.49
N ASP A 223 25.83 -30.45 -17.73
CA ASP A 223 26.07 -31.78 -17.19
C ASP A 223 25.60 -32.71 -18.31
N GLY A 224 26.48 -33.14 -19.21
CA GLY A 224 27.72 -33.85 -18.90
C GLY A 224 27.48 -35.29 -19.35
N GLU A 225 27.98 -35.59 -20.53
CA GLU A 225 27.96 -36.86 -21.27
C GLU A 225 27.94 -38.13 -20.39
N GLU A 226 26.85 -38.90 -20.45
CA GLU A 226 26.86 -40.36 -20.26
C GLU A 226 26.01 -40.99 -21.38
N GLU A 227 26.65 -41.15 -22.54
CA GLU A 227 26.34 -42.25 -23.46
C GLU A 227 26.70 -43.54 -22.72
N ASP A 228 25.72 -44.39 -22.41
CA ASP A 228 25.93 -45.84 -22.28
C ASP A 228 24.57 -46.56 -22.26
N ASP A 229 24.48 -47.60 -23.10
CA ASP A 229 23.58 -48.75 -22.97
C ASP A 229 22.09 -48.60 -23.37
N MET A 230 21.84 -48.24 -24.64
CA MET A 230 20.60 -48.59 -25.35
C MET A 230 20.80 -49.86 -26.21
N ASP A 231 21.14 -50.99 -25.59
CA ASP A 231 21.12 -52.31 -26.23
C ASP A 231 20.54 -53.34 -25.26
N GLY A 232 19.20 -53.47 -25.21
CA GLY A 232 18.63 -54.38 -24.21
C GLY A 232 17.12 -54.55 -24.12
N LEU A 233 16.33 -54.42 -25.20
CA LEU A 233 14.97 -54.99 -25.22
C LEU A 233 14.36 -54.97 -26.62
N TYR A 234 14.32 -56.10 -27.32
CA TYR A 234 13.16 -56.61 -28.08
C TYR A 234 13.52 -58.00 -28.63
N ALA A 235 12.50 -58.86 -28.57
CA ALA A 235 12.49 -60.31 -28.70
C ALA A 235 12.94 -60.88 -30.06
#